data_AF-A0A1C7WBJ4-F1
#
_entry.id   AF-A0A1C7WBJ4-F1
#
_cell.length_a   1.000
_cell.length_b   1.000
_cell.length_c   1.000
_cell.angle_alpha   90.00
_cell.angle_beta   90.00
_cell.angle_gamma   90.00
#
_symmetry.space_group_name_H-M   'P 1'
#
loop_
_entity.id
_entity.type
_entity.pdbx_description
1 polymer ?
#
loop_
_entity_poly.entity_id
_entity_poly.type
_entity_poly.pdbx_seq_one_letter_code
_entity_poly.pdbx_strand_id
1 'polypeptide(L)'
;MEVSIIAPSALYVKQLEIQNEHPKKQVRILRRDISASDLNPEMRDLGFHIAQCRHKGQSVRVPAMRGSDWGHVLRVLELTRAIA
;
A
#
# COMPACT_ATOMS: atom_id res chain seq x y z
N MET A 1 -1.06 18.25 -16.64
CA MET A 1 -0.55 17.95 -15.29
C MET A 1 0.95 17.75 -15.41
N GLU A 2 1.75 18.69 -14.93
CA GLU A 2 3.21 18.53 -14.85
C GLU A 2 3.54 17.44 -13.84
N VAL A 3 4.29 16.43 -14.28
CA VAL A 3 4.75 15.34 -13.42
C VAL A 3 5.99 15.83 -12.68
N SER A 4 5.80 16.39 -11.49
CA SER A 4 6.88 16.82 -10.61
C SER A 4 7.48 15.62 -9.89
N ILE A 5 8.74 15.30 -10.19
CA ILE A 5 9.50 14.27 -9.46
C ILE A 5 9.88 14.88 -8.11
N ILE A 6 9.49 14.20 -7.02
CA ILE A 6 9.88 14.58 -5.65
C ILE A 6 11.34 14.16 -5.46
N ALA A 7 12.26 14.97 -5.95
CA ALA A 7 13.69 14.86 -5.71
C ALA A 7 14.20 16.17 -5.07
N PRO A 8 15.17 16.12 -4.15
CA PRO A 8 15.79 17.33 -3.62
C PRO A 8 16.43 18.13 -4.76
N SER A 9 16.13 19.43 -4.84
CA SER A 9 16.74 20.29 -5.86
C SER A 9 18.22 20.50 -5.59
N ALA A 10 19.02 20.70 -6.64
CA ALA A 10 20.47 20.91 -6.51
C ALA A 10 20.82 22.13 -5.64
N LEU A 11 19.99 23.17 -5.65
CA LEU A 11 20.16 24.34 -4.78
C LEU A 11 19.94 23.99 -3.31
N TYR A 12 18.89 23.20 -3.01
CA TYR A 12 18.58 22.76 -1.65
C TYR A 12 19.71 21.91 -1.04
N VAL A 13 20.31 21.01 -1.82
CA VAL A 13 21.44 20.18 -1.35
C VAL A 13 22.67 21.05 -1.02
N LYS A 14 23.03 22.01 -1.88
CA LYS A 14 24.16 22.93 -1.63
C LYS A 14 23.94 23.81 -0.40
N GLN A 15 22.71 24.23 -0.17
CA GLN A 15 22.36 25.08 0.96
C GLN A 15 22.46 24.33 2.29
N LEU A 16 22.10 23.05 2.30
CA LEU A 16 22.28 22.15 3.45
C LEU A 16 23.76 21.85 3.73
N GLU A 17 24.58 21.66 2.70
CA GLU A 17 26.04 21.49 2.85
C GLU A 17 26.69 22.70 3.54
N ILE A 18 26.29 23.93 3.15
CA ILE A 18 26.77 25.17 3.79
C ILE A 18 26.37 25.22 5.27
N GLN A 19 25.19 24.70 5.61
CA GLN A 19 24.65 24.68 6.97
C GLN A 19 25.18 23.50 7.81
N ASN A 20 26.03 22.61 7.26
CA ASN A 20 26.42 21.33 7.85
C ASN A 20 25.22 20.45 8.27
N GLU A 21 24.11 20.54 7.52
CA GLU A 21 22.91 19.75 7.74
C GLU A 21 22.74 18.67 6.66
N HIS A 22 22.05 17.58 6.99
CA HIS A 22 21.78 16.49 6.04
C HIS A 22 20.39 16.60 5.41
N PRO A 23 20.22 16.23 4.12
CA PRO A 23 18.91 16.21 3.47
C PRO A 23 17.92 15.34 4.23
N LYS A 24 16.71 15.86 4.44
CA LYS A 24 15.63 15.14 5.10
C LYS A 24 15.26 13.91 4.25
N LYS A 25 15.52 12.71 4.79
CA LYS A 25 15.16 11.46 4.12
C LYS A 25 13.65 11.34 4.02
N GLN A 26 13.16 10.91 2.85
CA GLN A 26 11.75 10.55 2.70
C GLN A 26 11.44 9.37 3.63
N VAL A 27 10.51 9.59 4.57
CA VAL A 27 10.11 8.56 5.52
C VAL A 27 9.00 7.72 4.90
N ARG A 28 9.15 6.39 4.95
CA ARG A 28 8.07 5.48 4.56
C ARG A 28 6.93 5.62 5.57
N ILE A 29 5.72 5.89 5.08
CA ILE A 29 4.54 5.90 5.93
C ILE A 29 4.21 4.45 6.31
N LEU A 30 4.44 4.10 7.57
CA LEU A 30 3.99 2.84 8.14
C LEU A 30 2.54 2.98 8.55
N ARG A 31 1.64 2.30 7.84
CA ARG A 31 0.23 2.19 8.21
C ARG A 31 0.06 1.00 9.16
N ARG A 32 -0.77 1.17 10.18
CA ARG A 32 -1.13 0.08 11.09
C ARG A 32 -1.97 -0.94 10.34
N ASP A 33 -1.86 -2.19 10.76
CA ASP A 33 -2.70 -3.26 10.25
C ASP A 33 -4.16 -3.02 10.60
N ILE A 34 -5.04 -3.37 9.66
CA ILE A 34 -6.49 -3.33 9.87
C ILE A 34 -6.87 -4.55 10.71
N SER A 35 -7.64 -4.35 11.77
CA SER A 35 -8.14 -5.46 12.58
C SER A 35 -9.16 -6.29 11.78
N ALA A 36 -9.32 -7.57 12.10
CA ALA A 36 -10.27 -8.43 11.38
C ALA A 36 -11.74 -7.95 11.55
N SER A 37 -12.06 -7.29 12.67
CA SER A 37 -13.39 -6.73 12.93
C SER A 37 -13.67 -5.44 12.15
N ASP A 38 -12.63 -4.71 11.75
CA ASP A 38 -12.76 -3.44 11.03
C ASP A 38 -12.75 -3.61 9.50
N LEU A 39 -12.81 -4.85 9.02
CA LEU A 39 -12.83 -5.13 7.59
C LEU A 39 -14.17 -4.76 6.98
N ASN A 40 -14.13 -3.97 5.91
CA ASN A 40 -15.30 -3.73 5.08
C ASN A 40 -15.83 -5.08 4.52
N PRO A 41 -17.11 -5.41 4.73
CA PRO A 41 -17.71 -6.66 4.24
C PRO A 41 -17.53 -6.89 2.74
N GLU A 42 -17.72 -5.85 1.90
CA GLU A 42 -17.60 -6.00 0.45
C GLU A 42 -16.17 -6.36 0.02
N MET A 43 -15.19 -5.72 0.65
CA MET A 43 -13.77 -6.00 0.37
C MET A 43 -13.34 -7.36 0.91
N ARG A 44 -13.99 -7.81 1.99
CA ARG A 44 -13.79 -9.14 2.56
C ARG A 44 -14.25 -10.23 1.60
N ASP A 45 -15.43 -10.08 1.00
CA ASP A 45 -15.95 -11.03 0.03
C ASP A 45 -15.06 -11.10 -1.22
N LEU A 46 -14.58 -9.95 -1.70
CA LEU A 46 -13.63 -9.89 -2.80
C LEU A 46 -12.30 -10.59 -2.47
N GLY A 47 -11.75 -10.35 -1.27
CA GLY A 47 -10.53 -11.01 -0.80
C GLY A 47 -10.68 -12.53 -0.74
N PHE A 48 -11.82 -13.03 -0.24
CA PHE A 48 -12.12 -14.46 -0.24
C PHE A 48 -12.28 -15.03 -1.63
N HIS A 49 -13.00 -14.34 -2.52
CA HIS A 49 -13.16 -14.75 -3.91
C HIS A 49 -11.79 -14.91 -4.60
N ILE A 50 -10.88 -13.94 -4.42
CA ILE A 50 -9.52 -14.01 -4.95
C ILE A 50 -8.76 -15.21 -4.37
N ALA A 51 -8.81 -15.42 -3.05
CA ALA A 51 -8.15 -16.55 -2.41
C ALA A 51 -8.65 -17.90 -2.95
N GLN A 52 -9.97 -18.03 -3.14
CA GLN A 52 -10.58 -19.23 -3.67
C GLN A 52 -10.21 -19.49 -5.13
N CYS A 53 -10.22 -18.46 -5.98
CA CYS A 53 -9.78 -18.57 -7.37
C CYS A 53 -8.29 -18.95 -7.46
N ARG A 54 -7.44 -18.37 -6.61
CA ARG A 54 -6.02 -18.78 -6.51
C ARG A 54 -5.88 -20.26 -6.18
N HIS A 55 -6.65 -20.76 -5.20
CA HIS A 55 -6.62 -22.18 -4.85
C HIS A 55 -7.04 -23.09 -6.02
N LYS A 56 -7.94 -22.60 -6.88
CA LYS A 56 -8.37 -23.27 -8.12
C LYS A 56 -7.42 -23.04 -9.32
N GLY A 57 -6.32 -22.29 -9.13
CA GLY A 57 -5.40 -21.92 -10.22
C GLY A 57 -5.98 -20.93 -11.24
N GLN A 58 -7.06 -20.23 -10.89
CA GLN A 58 -7.75 -19.28 -11.78
C GLN A 58 -7.26 -17.85 -11.53
N SER A 59 -7.11 -17.09 -12.62
CA SER A 59 -6.86 -15.65 -12.55
C SER A 59 -8.14 -14.88 -12.25
N VAL A 60 -8.02 -13.76 -11.53
CA VAL A 60 -9.15 -12.88 -11.17
C VAL A 60 -8.88 -11.47 -11.67
N ARG A 61 -9.90 -10.82 -12.22
CA ARG A 61 -9.84 -9.40 -12.57
C ARG A 61 -9.95 -8.55 -11.31
N VAL A 62 -8.92 -7.76 -11.03
CA VAL A 62 -8.92 -6.79 -9.93
C VAL A 62 -9.43 -5.44 -10.45
N PRO A 63 -10.52 -4.88 -9.88
CA PRO A 63 -11.02 -3.57 -10.29
C PRO A 63 -10.13 -2.44 -9.76
N ALA A 64 -10.19 -1.28 -10.42
CA ALA A 64 -9.55 -0.07 -9.90
C ALA A 64 -10.27 0.36 -8.63
N MET A 65 -9.52 0.54 -7.54
CA MET A 65 -10.07 0.90 -6.23
C MET A 65 -9.14 1.86 -5.48
N ARG A 66 -9.66 2.46 -4.40
CA ARG A 66 -8.86 3.35 -3.56
C ARG A 66 -7.84 2.57 -2.75
N GLY A 67 -6.77 3.23 -2.33
CA GLY A 67 -5.74 2.61 -1.50
C GLY A 67 -6.26 2.13 -0.13
N SER A 68 -7.33 2.76 0.40
CA SER A 68 -8.04 2.31 1.60
C SER A 68 -8.65 0.93 1.38
N ASP A 69 -9.39 0.77 0.28
CA ASP A 69 -10.16 -0.42 -0.06
C ASP A 69 -9.21 -1.58 -0.34
N TRP A 70 -8.10 -1.29 -1.04
CA TRP A 70 -7.04 -2.25 -1.28
C TRP A 70 -6.41 -2.76 0.02
N GLY A 71 -6.26 -1.90 1.02
CA GLY A 71 -5.77 -2.30 2.35
C GLY A 71 -6.64 -3.38 2.99
N HIS A 72 -7.97 -3.27 2.87
CA HIS A 72 -8.90 -4.29 3.39
C HIS A 72 -8.76 -5.62 2.63
N VAL A 73 -8.69 -5.59 1.30
CA VAL A 73 -8.54 -6.80 0.47
C VAL A 73 -7.23 -7.51 0.80
N LEU A 74 -6.11 -6.78 0.87
CA LEU A 74 -4.81 -7.36 1.21
C LEU A 74 -4.82 -7.97 2.61
N ARG A 75 -5.45 -7.31 3.58
CA ARG A 75 -5.55 -7.84 4.94
C ARG A 75 -6.31 -9.16 4.98
N VAL A 76 -7.39 -9.27 4.21
CA VAL A 76 -8.15 -10.53 4.09
C VAL A 76 -7.23 -11.62 3.52
N LEU A 77 -6.52 -11.35 2.42
CA LEU A 77 -5.62 -12.33 1.82
C LEU A 77 -4.50 -12.79 2.77
N GLU A 78 -3.97 -11.90 3.60
CA GLU A 78 -3.00 -12.25 4.65
C GLU A 78 -3.61 -13.21 5.68
N LEU A 79 -4.80 -12.90 6.18
CA LEU A 79 -5.51 -13.74 7.15
C LEU A 79 -5.86 -15.11 6.54
N THR A 80 -6.37 -15.15 5.32
CA THR A 80 -6.71 -16.40 4.63
C THR A 80 -5.47 -17.24 4.35
N ARG A 81 -4.32 -16.62 4.04
CA ARG A 81 -3.05 -17.33 3.87
C ARG A 81 -2.52 -17.93 5.18
N ALA A 82 -2.76 -17.28 6.32
CA ALA A 82 -2.31 -17.81 7.62
C ALA A 82 -3.11 -19.05 8.08
N ILE A 83 -4.30 -19.25 7.52
CA ILE A 83 -5.21 -20.35 7.86
C ILE A 83 -5.13 -21.50 6.83
N ALA A 84 -4.59 -21.25 5.63
CA ALA A 84 -4.47 -22.19 4.53
C ALA A 84 -3.17 -23.01 4.56
#